data_AF-A6IAY6-F1
#
_entry.id   AF-A6IAY6-F1
#
_cell.length_a   1.000
_cell.length_b   1.000
_cell.length_c   1.000
_cell.angle_alpha   90.00
_cell.angle_beta   90.00
_cell.angle_gamma   90.00
#
_symmetry.space_group_name_H-M   'P 1'
#
loop_
_entity.id
_entity.type
_entity.pdbx_description
1 polymer ?
#
loop_
_entity_poly.entity_id
_entity_poly.type
_entity_poly.pdbx_seq_one_letter_code
_entity_poly.pdbx_strand_id
1 'polypeptide(L)'
;MAKAEHGYASMLPYSSKDRDAFKRRNKPKKNSTSSRSTHNEMEKNRRAHLRLCLEKLKGLVPLGPESSRHTTLSLLTKAKLHIKKLEDCDRKAVHQIDQLQREQRHLKRRLEKLGAERTRMDSVGSVVSSERSDSDRGFHTLVSLFHEV
;
A
#
# COMPACT_ATOMS: atom_id res chain seq x y z
N MET A 1 32.37 -47.65 16.97
CA MET A 1 31.32 -48.50 16.39
C MET A 1 30.47 -49.03 17.53
N ALA A 2 29.23 -48.56 17.68
CA ALA A 2 28.07 -49.27 18.25
C ALA A 2 26.92 -48.26 18.42
N LYS A 3 25.78 -48.56 17.80
CA LYS A 3 24.56 -47.75 17.75
C LYS A 3 23.53 -48.43 18.64
N ALA A 4 23.16 -47.78 19.75
CA ALA A 4 21.90 -47.93 20.46
C ALA A 4 21.31 -46.51 20.48
N GLU A 5 20.05 -46.22 20.16
CA GLU A 5 18.84 -46.79 20.73
C GLU A 5 17.69 -46.74 19.70
N HIS A 6 17.03 -47.88 19.47
CA HIS A 6 15.72 -47.92 18.85
C HIS A 6 14.70 -48.14 19.96
N GLY A 7 14.13 -47.06 20.48
CA GLY A 7 13.18 -47.07 21.58
C GLY A 7 11.86 -46.38 21.25
N TYR A 8 11.12 -46.84 20.24
CA TYR A 8 9.69 -46.51 20.05
C TYR A 8 8.95 -47.63 19.31
N ALA A 9 8.89 -48.81 19.91
CA ALA A 9 7.97 -49.87 19.50
C ALA A 9 7.37 -50.53 20.74
N SER A 10 6.33 -49.92 21.30
CA SER A 10 5.46 -50.55 22.29
C SER A 10 4.11 -50.84 21.63
N MET A 11 3.89 -52.09 21.24
CA MET A 11 2.56 -52.57 20.82
C MET A 11 1.78 -52.99 22.07
N LEU A 12 0.71 -52.27 22.39
CA LEU A 12 -0.24 -52.66 23.43
C LEU A 12 -1.16 -53.80 22.94
N PRO A 13 -1.61 -54.69 23.83
CA PRO A 13 -2.19 -55.96 23.43
C PRO A 13 -3.64 -55.82 22.93
N TYR A 14 -3.90 -56.68 21.95
CA TYR A 14 -5.15 -57.01 21.29
C TYR A 14 -6.27 -57.39 22.29
N SER A 15 -7.37 -56.63 22.28
CA SER A 15 -8.69 -57.11 22.69
C SER A 15 -9.56 -57.22 21.44
N SER A 16 -9.94 -58.46 21.15
CA SER A 16 -10.76 -58.89 20.04
C SER A 16 -12.23 -58.66 20.33
N LYS A 17 -12.97 -58.42 19.23
CA LYS A 17 -14.41 -58.62 18.99
C LYS A 17 -15.22 -57.32 18.93
N ASP A 18 -16.09 -57.34 17.91
CA ASP A 18 -17.05 -56.34 17.50
C ASP A 18 -16.48 -55.17 16.69
N ARG A 19 -16.62 -55.24 15.36
CA ARG A 19 -17.13 -54.14 14.48
C ARG A 19 -16.85 -54.32 12.98
N ASP A 20 -16.71 -55.53 12.44
CA ASP A 20 -16.68 -55.73 10.97
C ASP A 20 -18.01 -56.23 10.39
N ALA A 21 -19.12 -55.64 10.88
CA ALA A 21 -20.45 -55.72 10.27
C ALA A 21 -20.72 -54.55 9.29
N PHE A 22 -19.68 -54.00 8.65
CA PHE A 22 -19.83 -53.04 7.56
C PHE A 22 -18.97 -53.39 6.35
N LYS A 23 -19.12 -54.62 5.85
CA LYS A 23 -19.05 -54.84 4.39
C LYS A 23 -20.11 -53.95 3.74
N ARG A 24 -19.69 -52.77 3.28
CA ARG A 24 -20.07 -52.14 2.00
C ARG A 24 -19.65 -50.67 2.01
N ARG A 25 -18.37 -50.43 1.74
CA ARG A 25 -17.96 -49.20 1.09
C ARG A 25 -17.09 -49.58 -0.09
N ASN A 26 -17.77 -50.03 -1.16
CA ASN A 26 -17.24 -49.88 -2.51
C ASN A 26 -16.91 -48.40 -2.69
N LYS A 27 -15.67 -47.99 -2.41
CA LYS A 27 -15.13 -46.80 -3.07
C LYS A 27 -14.89 -47.25 -4.51
N PRO A 28 -15.66 -46.79 -5.51
CA PRO A 28 -15.27 -47.01 -6.88
C PRO A 28 -13.89 -46.37 -7.06
N LYS A 29 -12.85 -47.20 -7.19
CA LYS A 29 -11.57 -46.80 -7.79
C LYS A 29 -11.83 -46.57 -9.28
N LYS A 30 -12.53 -45.50 -9.61
CA LYS A 30 -12.74 -45.07 -10.99
C LYS A 30 -12.91 -43.55 -10.97
N ASN A 31 -12.00 -42.86 -11.67
CA ASN A 31 -11.89 -41.41 -11.88
C ASN A 31 -10.75 -40.67 -11.17
N SER A 32 -9.74 -41.35 -10.61
CA SER A 32 -8.54 -40.67 -10.07
C SER A 32 -7.81 -39.83 -11.14
N THR A 33 -7.81 -40.28 -12.40
CA THR A 33 -7.25 -39.55 -13.55
C THR A 33 -8.06 -38.33 -13.93
N SER A 34 -9.41 -38.41 -13.90
CA SER A 34 -10.28 -37.27 -14.19
C SER A 34 -10.19 -36.20 -13.09
N SER A 35 -10.21 -36.58 -11.81
CA SER A 35 -10.03 -35.65 -10.70
C SER A 35 -8.63 -34.99 -10.72
N ARG A 36 -7.59 -35.72 -11.10
CA ARG A 36 -6.23 -35.17 -11.25
C ARG A 36 -6.15 -34.18 -12.42
N SER A 37 -6.82 -34.46 -13.53
CA SER A 37 -6.90 -33.55 -14.67
C SER A 37 -7.62 -32.24 -14.31
N THR A 38 -8.77 -32.33 -13.64
CA THR A 38 -9.50 -31.15 -13.15
C THR A 38 -8.66 -30.31 -12.20
N HIS A 39 -7.95 -30.95 -11.26
CA HIS A 39 -7.02 -30.25 -10.37
C HIS A 39 -5.92 -29.50 -11.13
N ASN A 40 -5.31 -30.14 -12.13
CA ASN A 40 -4.25 -29.52 -12.94
C ASN A 40 -4.76 -28.31 -13.72
N GLU A 41 -5.95 -28.38 -14.31
CA GLU A 41 -6.55 -27.24 -15.01
C GLU A 41 -6.87 -26.09 -14.06
N MET A 42 -7.41 -26.37 -12.87
CA MET A 42 -7.61 -25.34 -11.84
C MET A 42 -6.30 -24.67 -11.43
N GLU A 43 -5.23 -25.45 -11.21
CA GLU A 43 -3.92 -24.89 -10.85
C GLU A 43 -3.29 -24.10 -12.00
N LYS A 44 -3.48 -24.53 -13.25
CA LYS A 44 -3.04 -23.79 -14.44
C LYS A 44 -3.74 -22.45 -14.56
N ASN A 45 -5.07 -22.44 -14.38
CA ASN A 45 -5.87 -21.22 -14.36
C ASN A 45 -5.43 -20.29 -13.21
N ARG A 46 -5.26 -20.82 -12.00
CA ARG A 46 -4.75 -20.07 -10.84
C ARG A 46 -3.39 -19.43 -11.13
N ARG A 47 -2.46 -20.17 -11.75
CA ARG A 47 -1.14 -19.65 -12.16
C ARG A 47 -1.24 -18.58 -13.25
N ALA A 48 -2.18 -18.71 -14.19
CA ALA A 48 -2.41 -17.67 -15.19
C ALA A 48 -2.88 -16.36 -14.53
N HIS A 49 -3.84 -16.43 -13.60
CA HIS A 49 -4.29 -15.28 -12.83
C HIS A 49 -3.15 -14.64 -12.02
N LEU A 50 -2.33 -15.44 -11.35
CA LEU A 50 -1.18 -14.94 -10.61
C LEU A 50 -0.21 -14.15 -11.51
N ARG A 51 0.09 -14.67 -12.71
CA ARG A 51 0.95 -13.96 -13.67
C ARG A 51 0.35 -12.61 -14.06
N LEU A 52 -0.95 -12.56 -14.34
CA LEU A 52 -1.64 -11.30 -14.67
C LEU A 52 -1.55 -10.28 -13.53
N CYS A 53 -1.73 -10.70 -12.27
CA CYS A 53 -1.56 -9.82 -11.12
C CYS A 53 -0.13 -9.29 -10.99
N LEU A 54 0.88 -10.13 -11.22
CA LEU A 54 2.29 -9.73 -11.18
C LEU A 54 2.64 -8.75 -12.30
N GLU A 55 2.11 -8.95 -13.51
CA GLU A 55 2.30 -8.00 -14.62
C GLU A 55 1.67 -6.64 -14.32
N LYS A 56 0.46 -6.60 -13.76
CA LYS A 56 -0.14 -5.35 -13.28
C LYS A 56 0.73 -4.66 -12.24
N LEU A 57 1.25 -5.43 -11.27
CA LEU A 57 2.14 -4.89 -10.24
C LEU A 57 3.42 -4.29 -10.85
N LYS A 58 4.01 -4.92 -11.87
CA LYS A 58 5.20 -4.38 -12.54
C LYS A 58 4.97 -2.99 -13.14
N GLY A 59 3.75 -2.71 -13.63
CA GLY A 59 3.40 -1.39 -14.17
C GLY A 59 3.31 -0.29 -13.11
N LEU A 60 3.09 -0.63 -11.84
CA LEU A 60 2.96 0.33 -10.73
C LEU A 60 4.29 0.57 -10.00
N VAL A 61 5.21 -0.39 -10.06
CA VAL A 61 6.48 -0.30 -9.33
C VAL A 61 7.55 0.32 -10.25
N PRO A 62 8.35 1.28 -9.77
CA PRO A 62 9.47 1.82 -10.55
C PRO A 62 10.59 0.78 -10.64
N LEU A 63 10.55 -0.06 -11.68
CA LEU A 63 11.47 -1.21 -11.83
C LEU A 63 12.72 -0.91 -12.67
N GLY A 64 12.77 0.24 -13.35
CA GLY A 64 13.88 0.60 -14.25
C GLY A 64 13.89 -0.21 -15.57
N PRO A 65 14.74 0.18 -16.54
CA PRO A 65 14.75 -0.40 -17.89
C PRO A 65 15.25 -1.86 -17.95
N GLU A 66 15.88 -2.39 -16.88
CA GLU A 66 16.24 -3.81 -16.75
C GLU A 66 15.05 -4.72 -16.41
N SER A 67 13.89 -4.44 -17.00
CA SER A 67 12.60 -5.05 -16.64
C SER A 67 12.52 -6.56 -16.93
N SER A 68 13.37 -7.06 -17.83
CA SER A 68 13.35 -8.43 -18.35
C SER A 68 13.74 -9.51 -17.32
N ARG A 69 14.53 -9.19 -16.28
CA ARG A 69 15.08 -10.19 -15.33
C ARG A 69 14.49 -10.16 -13.91
N HIS A 70 13.39 -9.45 -13.68
CA HIS A 70 12.84 -9.37 -12.33
C HIS A 70 12.16 -10.69 -11.92
N THR A 71 12.65 -11.28 -10.83
CA THR A 71 12.01 -12.42 -10.16
C THR A 71 10.81 -11.94 -9.33
N THR A 72 9.85 -12.83 -9.04
CA THR A 72 8.69 -12.51 -8.18
C THR A 72 9.12 -11.95 -6.83
N LEU A 73 10.17 -12.50 -6.22
CA LEU A 73 10.68 -12.01 -4.93
C LEU A 73 11.18 -10.56 -5.06
N SER A 74 12.03 -10.28 -6.05
CA SER A 74 12.57 -8.93 -6.25
C SER A 74 11.48 -7.89 -6.50
N LEU A 75 10.42 -8.26 -7.23
CA LEU A 75 9.26 -7.41 -7.49
C LEU A 75 8.52 -7.07 -6.19
N LEU A 76 8.21 -8.08 -5.37
CA LEU A 76 7.50 -7.89 -4.10
C LEU A 76 8.33 -7.04 -3.13
N THR A 77 9.64 -7.28 -3.04
CA THR A 77 10.55 -6.47 -2.22
C THR A 77 10.57 -5.01 -2.66
N LYS A 78 10.70 -4.75 -3.96
CA LYS A 78 10.68 -3.39 -4.52
C LYS A 78 9.32 -2.71 -4.33
N ALA A 79 8.21 -3.44 -4.50
CA ALA A 79 6.87 -2.93 -4.25
C ALA A 79 6.70 -2.46 -2.80
N LYS A 80 7.12 -3.30 -1.84
CA LYS A 80 7.09 -2.95 -0.41
C LYS A 80 7.94 -1.70 -0.12
N LEU A 81 9.12 -1.60 -0.74
CA LEU A 81 9.97 -0.41 -0.60
C LEU A 81 9.32 0.83 -1.23
N HIS A 82 8.65 0.68 -2.38
CA HIS A 82 8.01 1.78 -3.07
C HIS A 82 6.87 2.38 -2.24
N ILE A 83 6.02 1.53 -1.63
CA ILE A 83 4.97 1.99 -0.70
C ILE A 83 5.58 2.85 0.42
N LYS A 84 6.62 2.34 1.10
CA LYS A 84 7.29 3.10 2.16
C LYS A 84 7.83 4.44 1.69
N LYS A 85 8.42 4.49 0.49
CA LYS A 85 8.93 5.74 -0.08
C LYS A 85 7.81 6.74 -0.36
N LEU A 86 6.67 6.29 -0.86
CA LEU A 86 5.50 7.15 -1.10
C LEU A 86 4.99 7.70 0.23
N GLU A 87 4.81 6.85 1.24
CA GLU A 87 4.40 7.28 2.59
C GLU A 87 5.37 8.31 3.19
N ASP A 88 6.68 8.14 3.00
CA ASP A 88 7.70 9.09 3.46
C ASP A 88 7.66 10.43 2.70
N CYS A 89 7.43 10.38 1.39
CA CYS A 89 7.26 11.56 0.55
C CYS A 89 6.02 12.36 0.96
N ASP A 90 4.89 11.69 1.17
CA ASP A 90 3.63 12.33 1.58
C ASP A 90 3.80 13.03 2.93
N ARG A 91 4.42 12.36 3.92
CA ARG A 91 4.71 13.00 5.22
C ARG A 91 5.60 14.24 5.09
N LYS A 92 6.60 14.20 4.20
CA LYS A 92 7.47 15.36 3.95
C LYS A 92 6.73 16.48 3.22
N ALA A 93 5.88 16.16 2.26
CA ALA A 93 5.08 17.12 1.52
C ALA A 93 4.13 17.88 2.45
N VAL A 94 3.43 17.17 3.35
CA VAL A 94 2.59 17.79 4.39
C VAL A 94 3.40 18.75 5.26
N HIS A 95 4.59 18.33 5.72
CA HIS A 95 5.45 19.21 6.50
C HIS A 95 5.88 20.45 5.72
N GLN A 96 6.22 20.32 4.43
CA GLN A 96 6.59 21.45 3.59
C GLN A 96 5.42 22.42 3.40
N ILE A 97 4.21 21.91 3.20
CA ILE A 97 3.00 22.74 3.11
C ILE A 97 2.84 23.56 4.40
N ASP A 98 2.95 22.93 5.58
CA ASP A 98 2.83 23.63 6.86
C ASP A 98 3.87 24.74 7.03
N GLN A 99 5.12 24.50 6.63
CA GLN A 99 6.17 25.52 6.71
C GLN A 99 5.88 26.69 5.77
N LEU A 100 5.53 26.41 4.51
CA LEU A 100 5.20 27.44 3.53
C LEU A 100 3.99 28.28 3.98
N GLN A 101 2.98 27.65 4.59
CA GLN A 101 1.84 28.37 5.15
C GLN A 101 2.24 29.28 6.31
N ARG A 102 3.16 28.85 7.19
CA ARG A 102 3.70 29.70 8.26
C ARG A 102 4.47 30.89 7.71
N GLU A 103 5.32 30.65 6.71
CA GLU A 103 6.07 31.70 6.02
C GLU A 103 5.14 32.70 5.35
N GLN A 104 4.13 32.22 4.62
CA GLN A 104 3.11 33.08 4.01
C GLN A 104 2.42 33.96 5.05
N ARG A 105 1.99 33.40 6.20
CA ARG A 105 1.39 34.19 7.30
C ARG A 105 2.39 35.17 7.92
N HIS A 106 3.66 34.82 8.01
CA HIS A 106 4.70 35.72 8.51
C HIS A 106 4.90 36.91 7.56
N LEU A 107 5.03 36.63 6.26
CA LEU A 107 5.23 37.65 5.22
C LEU A 107 4.01 38.56 5.08
N LYS A 108 2.77 38.02 5.10
CA LYS A 108 1.53 38.82 5.11
C LYS A 108 1.52 39.83 6.27
N ARG A 109 1.81 39.39 7.50
CA ARG A 109 1.91 40.29 8.67
C ARG A 109 3.02 41.34 8.55
N ARG A 110 4.14 41.00 7.90
CA ARG A 110 5.24 41.95 7.68
C ARG A 110 4.87 43.00 6.65
N LEU A 111 4.16 42.62 5.59
CA LEU A 111 3.61 43.54 4.60
C LEU A 111 2.56 44.48 5.21
N GLU A 112 1.66 43.97 6.05
CA GLU A 112 0.67 44.79 6.77
C GLU A 112 1.34 45.86 7.64
N LYS A 113 2.41 45.52 8.36
CA LYS A 113 3.17 46.48 9.18
C LYS A 113 3.84 47.56 8.32
N LEU A 114 4.53 47.17 7.26
CA LEU A 114 5.21 48.11 6.36
C LEU A 114 4.21 49.00 5.60
N GLY A 115 3.07 48.44 5.20
CA GLY A 115 1.97 49.21 4.60
C GLY A 115 1.37 50.22 5.59
N ALA A 116 1.15 49.82 6.84
CA ALA A 116 0.65 50.70 7.88
C ALA A 116 1.65 51.81 8.26
N GLU A 117 2.95 51.52 8.28
CA GLU A 117 4.00 52.54 8.47
C GLU A 117 4.02 53.55 7.33
N ARG A 118 3.87 53.10 6.09
CA ARG A 118 3.79 53.97 4.90
C ARG A 118 2.57 54.90 4.97
N THR A 119 1.38 54.37 5.24
CA THR A 119 0.16 55.19 5.40
C THR A 119 0.26 56.23 6.53
N ARG A 120 0.97 55.90 7.63
CA ARG A 120 1.21 56.87 8.72
C ARG A 120 2.20 57.97 8.33
N MET A 121 3.22 57.64 7.54
CA MET A 121 4.21 58.61 7.05
C MET A 121 3.63 59.52 5.97
N ASP A 122 2.65 59.04 5.20
CA ASP A 122 1.99 59.78 4.12
C ASP A 122 0.86 60.71 4.63
N SER A 123 0.61 60.78 5.95
CA SER A 123 -0.41 61.67 6.54
C SER A 123 0.02 63.14 6.66
N VAL A 124 0.94 63.57 5.81
CA VAL A 124 1.01 64.97 5.34
C VAL A 124 0.71 64.99 3.83
N GLY A 125 -0.44 64.45 3.42
CA GLY A 125 -0.94 64.68 2.06
C GLY A 125 -1.75 63.56 1.44
N SER A 126 -3.06 63.78 1.41
CA SER A 126 -3.99 63.34 0.36
C SER A 126 -4.75 62.02 0.57
N VAL A 127 -6.08 62.19 0.58
CA VAL A 127 -7.13 61.19 0.45
C VAL A 127 -7.13 60.64 -0.98
N VAL A 128 -6.82 59.36 -1.20
CA VAL A 128 -7.38 58.60 -2.34
C VAL A 128 -7.65 57.16 -1.92
N SER A 129 -8.92 56.80 -2.11
CA SER A 129 -9.54 55.49 -2.00
C SER A 129 -8.71 54.35 -2.62
N SER A 130 -8.53 53.25 -1.89
CA SER A 130 -8.09 51.98 -2.47
C SER A 130 -9.17 50.94 -2.22
N GLU A 131 -9.84 50.55 -3.31
CA GLU A 131 -10.84 49.51 -3.34
C GLU A 131 -10.23 48.19 -2.83
N ARG A 132 -10.96 47.55 -1.92
CA ARG A 132 -10.62 46.27 -1.33
C ARG A 132 -10.63 45.20 -2.43
N SER A 133 -9.46 44.82 -2.93
CA SER A 133 -9.32 43.66 -3.82
C SER A 133 -9.66 42.37 -3.08
N ASP A 134 -10.87 41.86 -3.34
CA ASP A 134 -11.38 40.56 -2.90
C ASP A 134 -10.68 39.45 -3.73
N SER A 135 -9.42 39.13 -3.41
CA SER A 135 -8.67 38.00 -4.00
C SER A 135 -8.36 36.89 -3.01
N ASP A 136 -8.85 36.97 -1.77
CA ASP A 136 -8.54 36.00 -0.70
C ASP A 136 -9.48 34.78 -0.70
N ARG A 137 -10.56 34.77 -1.51
CA ARG A 137 -11.52 33.65 -1.56
C ARG A 137 -11.05 32.42 -2.35
N GLY A 138 -10.12 32.59 -3.30
CA GLY A 138 -9.66 31.50 -4.16
C GLY A 138 -8.61 30.59 -3.51
N PHE A 139 -7.75 31.15 -2.66
CA PHE A 139 -6.69 30.38 -1.99
C PHE A 139 -7.19 29.67 -0.74
N HIS A 140 -8.14 30.26 0.00
CA HIS A 140 -8.76 29.60 1.14
C HIS A 140 -9.58 28.38 0.73
N THR A 141 -10.32 28.43 -0.39
CA THR A 141 -11.13 27.30 -0.86
C THR A 141 -10.29 26.13 -1.36
N LEU A 142 -9.19 26.39 -2.08
CA LEU A 142 -8.26 25.32 -2.49
C LEU A 142 -7.57 24.64 -1.31
N VAL A 143 -7.16 25.39 -0.29
CA VAL A 143 -6.54 24.81 0.91
C VAL A 143 -7.56 24.02 1.74
N SER A 144 -8.81 24.47 1.83
CA SER A 144 -9.89 23.71 2.48
C SER A 144 -10.22 22.41 1.74
N LEU A 145 -10.20 22.39 0.41
CA LEU A 145 -10.45 21.19 -0.40
C LEU A 145 -9.41 20.07 -0.19
N PHE A 146 -8.16 20.42 0.16
CA PHE A 146 -7.12 19.44 0.47
C PHE A 146 -7.11 18.97 1.93
N HIS A 147 -7.85 19.64 2.83
CA HIS A 147 -7.94 19.25 4.25
C HIS A 147 -9.12 18.31 4.53
N GLU A 148 -10.00 18.07 3.55
CA GLU A 148 -11.25 17.31 3.71
C GLU A 148 -11.36 16.08 2.79
N VAL A 149 -10.21 15.49 2.44
CA VAL A 149 -10.06 14.15 1.83
C VAL A 149 -9.07 13.34 2.65
#